data_AF-A0AAU3GQ35-F1
#
_entry.id   AF-A0AAU3GQ35-F1
#
_cell.length_a   1.000
_cell.length_b   1.000
_cell.length_c   1.000
_cell.angle_alpha   90.00
_cell.angle_beta   90.00
_cell.angle_gamma   90.00
#
_symmetry.space_group_name_H-M   'P 1'
#
loop_
_entity.id
_entity.type
_entity.pdbx_description
1 polymer ?
#
loop_
_entity_poly.entity_id
_entity_poly.type
_entity_poly.pdbx_seq_one_letter_code
_entity_poly.pdbx_strand_id
1 'polypeptide(L)'
;MAICTVDGTLRADVDADGHLDEILYQRGEGAGSVVFRGGDHRTTVSVGDARGFWQKLRGAPKEDMATRGAFGDFDGDGYLDLALFYSQRDEGDSPRDSMLAHEVHYGPLARDLTSARTGTIRMGSPAFVFGVWVTDTDRDGRVELQVLQSSGDGVAVRHVGRQSDGGISVSGEEADSYAGADWPEMELTQVDFRACAAH
;
A
#
# COMPACT_ATOMS: atom_id res chain seq x y z
N MET A 1 18.25 -4.16 -6.20
CA MET A 1 18.37 -4.66 -4.81
C MET A 1 17.44 -5.83 -4.64
N ALA A 2 17.68 -6.73 -3.68
CA ALA A 2 16.78 -7.86 -3.46
C ALA A 2 15.73 -7.47 -2.40
N ILE A 3 14.50 -7.21 -2.86
CA ILE A 3 13.31 -7.34 -2.02
C ILE A 3 13.15 -8.85 -1.75
N CYS A 4 13.08 -9.24 -0.50
CA CYS A 4 13.17 -10.64 -0.12
C CYS A 4 12.49 -10.98 1.20
N THR A 5 12.28 -12.26 1.47
CA THR A 5 11.64 -12.73 2.71
C THR A 5 12.62 -13.50 3.61
N VAL A 6 12.49 -13.32 4.93
CA VAL A 6 13.16 -14.11 5.98
C VAL A 6 12.12 -14.49 7.02
N ASP A 7 11.88 -15.78 7.25
CA ASP A 7 10.91 -16.30 8.22
C ASP A 7 9.51 -15.65 8.09
N GLY A 8 9.07 -15.40 6.86
CA GLY A 8 7.79 -14.74 6.56
C GLY A 8 7.78 -13.21 6.72
N THR A 9 8.90 -12.60 7.12
CA THR A 9 9.06 -11.14 7.19
C THR A 9 9.64 -10.60 5.90
N LEU A 10 8.98 -9.61 5.30
CA LEU A 10 9.48 -8.90 4.13
C LEU A 10 10.63 -7.97 4.51
N ARG A 11 11.68 -7.98 3.70
CA ARG A 11 12.87 -7.13 3.86
C ARG A 11 13.27 -6.50 2.53
N ALA A 12 13.68 -5.24 2.58
CA ALA A 12 14.20 -4.49 1.46
C ALA A 12 15.10 -3.35 1.98
N ASP A 13 16.01 -2.87 1.15
CA ASP A 13 16.73 -1.61 1.40
C ASP A 13 15.81 -0.46 0.98
N VAL A 14 15.05 0.08 1.93
CA VAL A 14 13.96 1.02 1.64
C VAL A 14 14.50 2.43 1.41
N ASP A 15 15.55 2.81 2.14
CA ASP A 15 16.18 4.14 2.06
C ASP A 15 17.48 4.20 1.26
N ALA A 16 17.84 3.10 0.60
CA ALA A 16 19.05 2.96 -0.21
C ALA A 16 20.35 3.21 0.58
N ASP A 17 20.36 2.91 1.88
CA ASP A 17 21.54 3.03 2.73
C ASP A 17 22.46 1.79 2.67
N GLY A 18 22.04 0.74 1.97
CA GLY A 18 22.77 -0.51 1.81
C GLY A 18 22.47 -1.57 2.88
N HIS A 19 21.55 -1.29 3.80
CA HIS A 19 21.07 -2.23 4.82
C HIS A 19 19.63 -2.65 4.55
N LEU A 20 19.30 -3.90 4.90
CA LEU A 20 17.93 -4.39 4.78
C LEU A 20 17.09 -3.91 5.97
N ASP A 21 16.00 -3.23 5.66
CA ASP A 21 14.93 -2.84 6.57
C ASP A 21 13.86 -3.92 6.67
N GLU A 22 13.10 -3.93 7.77
CA GLU A 22 11.98 -4.87 7.95
C GLU A 22 10.65 -4.18 7.69
N ILE A 23 9.83 -4.77 6.82
CA ILE A 23 8.48 -4.28 6.52
C ILE A 23 7.48 -5.13 7.29
N LEU A 24 6.79 -4.49 8.22
CA LEU A 24 5.79 -5.08 9.09
C LEU A 24 4.42 -4.69 8.57
N TYR A 25 3.68 -5.65 8.02
CA TYR A 25 2.29 -5.45 7.65
C TYR A 25 1.37 -5.83 8.80
N GLN A 26 0.42 -4.96 9.13
CA GLN A 26 -0.68 -5.31 10.01
C GLN A 26 -1.81 -5.92 9.18
N ARG A 27 -2.09 -7.20 9.47
CA ARG A 27 -3.18 -7.97 8.85
C ARG A 27 -4.50 -7.20 8.99
N GLY A 28 -5.28 -7.14 7.91
CA GLY A 28 -6.68 -6.70 7.98
C GLY A 28 -6.98 -5.25 7.58
N GLU A 29 -5.99 -4.34 7.54
CA GLU A 29 -6.30 -2.91 7.27
C GLU A 29 -5.33 -2.20 6.32
N GLY A 30 -4.28 -2.87 5.82
CA GLY A 30 -3.25 -2.20 5.01
C GLY A 30 -2.44 -1.17 5.81
N ALA A 31 -2.49 -1.19 7.15
CA ALA A 31 -1.55 -0.41 7.96
C ALA A 31 -0.20 -1.14 7.95
N GLY A 32 0.84 -0.50 7.43
CA GLY A 32 2.20 -1.01 7.44
C GLY A 32 3.12 -0.17 8.32
N SER A 33 4.24 -0.74 8.75
CA SER A 33 5.35 0.01 9.34
C SER A 33 6.66 -0.51 8.77
N VAL A 34 7.61 0.39 8.58
CA VAL A 34 8.99 0.03 8.22
C VAL A 34 9.85 0.21 9.44
N VAL A 35 10.75 -0.74 9.63
CA VAL A 35 11.75 -0.70 10.68
C VAL A 35 13.11 -0.49 10.04
N PHE A 36 13.60 0.74 10.18
CA PHE A 36 14.94 1.12 9.76
C PHE A 36 15.99 0.69 10.77
N ARG A 37 17.12 0.16 10.29
CA ARG A 37 18.29 -0.17 11.10
C ARG A 37 19.39 0.85 10.89
N GLY A 38 20.04 1.29 11.97
CA GLY A 38 21.19 2.20 11.91
C GLY A 38 22.14 1.96 13.07
N GLY A 39 23.15 1.13 12.86
CA GLY A 39 24.00 0.64 13.95
C GLY A 39 23.16 -0.09 15.02
N ASP A 40 23.28 0.33 16.27
CA ASP A 40 22.50 -0.22 17.39
C ASP A 40 21.08 0.38 17.53
N HIS A 41 20.71 1.34 16.68
CA HIS A 41 19.41 2.01 16.74
C HIS A 41 18.41 1.41 15.74
N ARG A 42 17.15 1.30 16.21
CA ARG A 42 16.01 0.81 15.45
C ARG A 42 14.91 1.86 15.49
N THR A 43 14.43 2.28 14.33
CA THR A 43 13.33 3.26 14.21
C THR A 43 12.18 2.63 13.46
N THR A 44 11.00 2.60 14.09
CA THR A 44 9.77 2.13 13.46
C THR A 44 8.97 3.33 12.98
N VAL A 45 8.62 3.35 11.69
CA VAL A 45 7.82 4.42 11.08
C VAL A 45 6.56 3.83 10.48
N SER A 46 5.41 4.42 10.81
CA SER A 46 4.13 4.00 10.28
C SER A 46 3.91 4.58 8.89
N VAL A 47 3.24 3.83 8.01
CA VAL A 47 2.73 4.35 6.73
C VAL A 47 1.86 5.61 6.95
N GLY A 48 1.17 5.72 8.08
CA GLY A 48 0.42 6.93 8.47
C GLY A 48 1.28 8.19 8.64
N ASP A 49 2.57 8.03 8.91
CA ASP A 49 3.51 9.13 9.10
C ASP A 49 3.98 9.72 7.78
N ALA A 50 3.96 8.91 6.71
CA ALA A 50 4.29 9.30 5.33
C ALA A 50 3.35 10.39 4.77
N ARG A 51 2.17 10.59 5.39
CA ARG A 51 1.18 11.58 4.94
C ARG A 51 1.76 12.99 4.91
N GLY A 52 1.52 13.69 3.80
CA GLY A 52 1.91 15.08 3.61
C GLY A 52 1.22 16.01 4.62
N PHE A 53 1.86 17.15 4.91
CA PHE A 53 1.36 18.15 5.86
C PHE A 53 -0.11 18.56 5.58
N TRP A 54 -0.45 18.81 4.32
CA TRP A 54 -1.80 19.21 3.93
C TRP A 54 -2.85 18.10 4.10
N GLN A 55 -2.45 16.83 3.99
CA GLN A 55 -3.32 15.68 4.26
C GLN A 55 -3.57 15.54 5.76
N LYS A 56 -2.53 15.69 6.59
CA LYS A 56 -2.64 15.74 8.05
C LYS A 56 -3.55 16.89 8.50
N LEU A 57 -3.48 18.04 7.83
CA LEU A 57 -4.32 19.21 8.11
C LEU A 57 -5.79 19.01 7.67
N ARG A 58 -6.05 18.47 6.47
CA ARG A 58 -7.41 18.16 5.99
C ARG A 58 -8.08 17.02 6.75
N GLY A 59 -7.28 16.13 7.34
CA GLY A 59 -7.72 14.99 8.12
C GLY A 59 -8.00 15.25 9.61
N ALA A 60 -7.75 16.47 10.10
CA ALA A 60 -8.02 16.84 11.48
C ALA A 60 -9.52 16.77 11.83
N PRO A 61 -9.86 16.58 13.11
CA PRO A 61 -10.22 15.29 13.67
C PRO A 61 -11.50 14.74 13.01
N LYS A 62 -11.34 13.99 11.91
CA LYS A 62 -12.39 13.09 11.44
C LYS A 62 -12.10 11.73 12.06
N GLU A 63 -12.88 11.35 13.07
CA GLU A 63 -12.65 10.16 13.91
C GLU A 63 -12.69 8.83 13.13
N ASP A 64 -13.25 8.87 11.92
CA ASP A 64 -13.45 7.74 11.03
C ASP A 64 -12.40 7.62 9.93
N MET A 65 -11.36 8.46 9.87
CA MET A 65 -10.36 8.35 8.80
C MET A 65 -9.37 7.20 9.02
N ALA A 66 -9.13 6.41 7.97
CA ALA A 66 -8.18 5.32 7.97
C ALA A 66 -7.06 5.54 6.94
N THR A 67 -5.82 5.20 7.33
CA THR A 67 -4.67 5.18 6.41
C THR A 67 -4.33 3.75 6.06
N ARG A 68 -4.15 3.49 4.77
CA ARG A 68 -3.70 2.19 4.25
C ARG A 68 -2.53 2.40 3.32
N GLY A 69 -1.69 1.40 3.18
CA GLY A 69 -0.69 1.38 2.15
C GLY A 69 -0.18 -0.01 1.85
N ALA A 70 0.42 -0.11 0.67
CA ALA A 70 1.02 -1.32 0.17
C ALA A 70 2.39 -0.97 -0.41
N PHE A 71 3.38 -1.81 -0.12
CA PHE A 71 4.72 -1.65 -0.66
C PHE A 71 4.92 -2.57 -1.86
N GLY A 72 5.58 -2.05 -2.89
CA GLY A 72 5.77 -2.76 -4.15
C GLY A 72 6.70 -1.99 -5.09
N ASP A 73 7.32 -2.66 -6.05
CA ASP A 73 8.05 -1.99 -7.14
C ASP A 73 7.06 -1.74 -8.29
N PHE A 74 6.37 -0.60 -8.28
CA PHE A 74 5.29 -0.32 -9.22
C PHE A 74 5.83 0.13 -10.59
N ASP A 75 7.01 0.73 -10.66
CA ASP A 75 7.57 1.24 -11.90
C ASP A 75 8.78 0.47 -12.44
N GLY A 76 9.23 -0.56 -11.70
CA GLY A 76 10.26 -1.50 -12.13
C GLY A 76 11.67 -0.97 -11.98
N ASP A 77 11.90 0.05 -11.15
CA ASP A 77 13.22 0.63 -10.93
C ASP A 77 14.09 -0.16 -9.93
N GLY A 78 13.50 -1.17 -9.28
CA GLY A 78 14.17 -2.06 -8.34
C GLY A 78 14.27 -1.51 -6.92
N TYR A 79 13.62 -0.38 -6.63
CA TYR A 79 13.37 0.13 -5.28
C TYR A 79 11.93 -0.16 -4.85
N LEU A 80 11.72 -0.09 -3.53
CA LEU A 80 10.38 -0.26 -2.97
C LEU A 80 9.64 1.07 -3.00
N ASP A 81 8.47 1.08 -3.64
CA ASP A 81 7.53 2.19 -3.60
C ASP A 81 6.49 1.98 -2.49
N LEU A 82 5.76 3.05 -2.16
CA LEU A 82 4.63 3.03 -1.23
C LEU A 82 3.39 3.61 -1.90
N ALA A 83 2.36 2.78 -2.11
CA ALA A 83 1.02 3.26 -2.40
C ALA A 83 0.32 3.62 -1.07
N LEU A 84 -0.20 4.83 -0.96
CA LEU A 84 -0.79 5.40 0.25
C LEU A 84 -2.24 5.83 -0.01
N PHE A 85 -3.14 5.40 0.86
CA PHE A 85 -4.55 5.72 0.83
C PHE A 85 -4.99 6.38 2.12
N TYR A 86 -5.72 7.49 2.02
CA TYR A 86 -6.34 8.15 3.15
C TYR A 86 -7.82 8.42 2.86
N SER A 87 -8.69 7.57 3.45
CA SER A 87 -10.12 7.55 3.19
C SER A 87 -10.92 7.33 4.48
N GLN A 88 -12.15 7.85 4.47
CA GLN A 88 -13.10 7.74 5.58
C GLN A 88 -13.63 6.30 5.69
N ARG A 89 -13.54 5.67 6.86
CA ARG A 89 -14.07 4.33 7.15
C ARG A 89 -15.57 4.33 6.90
N ASP A 90 -16.02 3.35 6.12
CA ASP A 90 -17.44 3.15 5.87
C ASP A 90 -18.08 2.43 7.06
N GLU A 91 -19.13 3.02 7.63
CA GLU A 91 -19.91 2.45 8.74
C GLU A 91 -21.37 2.13 8.32
N GLY A 92 -21.72 2.24 7.02
CA GLY A 92 -23.11 2.06 6.55
C GLY A 92 -23.30 1.28 5.24
N ASP A 93 -24.56 1.12 4.82
CA ASP A 93 -24.95 0.31 3.64
C ASP A 93 -24.72 1.02 2.30
N SER A 94 -24.48 2.34 2.31
CA SER A 94 -24.33 3.18 1.13
C SER A 94 -23.02 3.96 1.17
N PRO A 95 -21.91 3.40 0.66
CA PRO A 95 -20.61 4.07 0.67
C PRO A 95 -20.70 5.40 -0.09
N ARG A 96 -20.76 6.49 0.65
CA ARG A 96 -20.53 7.84 0.15
C ARG A 96 -19.77 8.58 1.23
N ASP A 97 -18.45 8.76 1.06
CA ASP A 97 -17.81 10.06 0.81
C ASP A 97 -16.28 10.03 0.96
N SER A 98 -15.63 10.97 0.25
CA SER A 98 -14.35 11.63 0.52
C SER A 98 -13.08 10.78 0.62
N MET A 99 -12.59 10.36 -0.55
CA MET A 99 -11.17 10.12 -0.79
C MET A 99 -10.39 11.42 -0.58
N LEU A 100 -9.68 11.58 0.55
CA LEU A 100 -8.96 12.83 0.85
C LEU A 100 -7.61 12.89 0.14
N ALA A 101 -6.93 11.75 0.00
CA ALA A 101 -5.69 11.65 -0.76
C ALA A 101 -5.35 10.18 -1.10
N HIS A 102 -4.94 9.95 -2.35
CA HIS A 102 -4.29 8.71 -2.75
C HIS A 102 -3.05 9.03 -3.57
N GLU A 103 -1.90 8.59 -3.08
CA GLU A 103 -0.60 8.94 -3.62
C GLU A 103 0.27 7.71 -3.69
N VAL A 104 1.17 7.69 -4.67
CA VAL A 104 2.26 6.73 -4.72
C VAL A 104 3.55 7.49 -4.48
N HIS A 105 4.35 7.02 -3.54
CA HIS A 105 5.69 7.52 -3.25
C HIS A 105 6.67 6.55 -3.89
N TYR A 106 7.42 7.01 -4.89
CA TYR A 106 8.35 6.14 -5.58
C TYR A 106 9.68 6.06 -4.83
N GLY A 107 10.28 4.88 -4.80
CA GLY A 107 11.55 4.63 -4.14
C GLY A 107 12.74 5.37 -4.79
N PRO A 108 13.89 5.39 -4.10
CA PRO A 108 14.04 5.04 -2.68
C PRO A 108 13.30 6.02 -1.76
N LEU A 109 12.79 5.52 -0.64
CA LEU A 109 12.02 6.30 0.33
C LEU A 109 12.92 6.84 1.44
N ALA A 110 12.69 8.04 1.92
CA ALA A 110 13.37 8.51 3.11
C ALA A 110 12.94 7.72 4.36
N ARG A 111 13.68 7.85 5.47
CA ARG A 111 13.36 7.18 6.75
C ARG A 111 12.03 7.60 7.38
N ASP A 112 11.39 8.64 6.88
CA ASP A 112 10.02 9.06 7.24
C ASP A 112 8.97 8.62 6.20
N LEU A 113 9.36 7.74 5.26
CA LEU A 113 8.59 7.22 4.13
C LEU A 113 8.15 8.28 3.10
N THR A 114 8.73 9.48 3.15
CA THR A 114 8.56 10.47 2.09
C THR A 114 9.41 10.13 0.86
N SER A 115 9.04 10.69 -0.30
CA SER A 115 9.76 10.48 -1.55
C SER A 115 10.02 11.80 -2.28
N ALA A 116 11.12 11.86 -3.01
CA ALA A 116 11.41 12.93 -3.96
C ALA A 116 10.50 12.90 -5.20
N ARG A 117 9.87 11.75 -5.49
CA ARG A 117 8.98 11.55 -6.63
C ARG A 117 7.67 10.94 -6.16
N THR A 118 6.61 11.73 -6.24
CA THR A 118 5.25 11.27 -5.93
C THR A 118 4.36 11.30 -7.17
N GLY A 119 3.41 10.38 -7.20
CA GLY A 119 2.38 10.25 -8.22
C GLY A 119 0.99 10.21 -7.60
N THR A 120 -0.03 10.38 -8.43
CA THR A 120 -1.42 10.23 -8.00
C THR A 120 -1.90 8.81 -8.25
N ILE A 121 -2.67 8.25 -7.31
CA ILE A 121 -3.46 7.04 -7.57
C ILE A 121 -4.85 7.48 -8.02
N ARG A 122 -5.14 7.27 -9.31
CA ARG A 122 -6.42 7.62 -9.94
C ARG A 122 -7.37 6.45 -9.80
N MET A 123 -8.46 6.70 -9.08
CA MET A 123 -9.48 5.69 -8.81
C MET A 123 -10.60 5.75 -9.84
N GLY A 124 -10.95 4.61 -10.43
CA GLY A 124 -12.13 4.49 -11.28
C GLY A 124 -13.46 4.54 -10.51
N SER A 125 -13.44 4.21 -9.22
CA SER A 125 -14.58 4.24 -8.31
C SER A 125 -14.32 5.13 -7.09
N PRO A 126 -15.27 5.99 -6.67
CA PRO A 126 -15.14 6.83 -5.48
C PRO A 126 -15.41 6.06 -4.16
N ALA A 127 -15.64 4.75 -4.23
CA ALA A 127 -15.96 3.92 -3.07
C ALA A 127 -14.83 3.86 -2.04
N PHE A 128 -15.20 3.58 -0.79
CA PHE A 128 -14.24 3.38 0.29
C PHE A 128 -13.28 2.22 0.00
N VAL A 129 -12.00 2.40 0.30
CA VAL A 129 -10.96 1.37 0.20
C VAL A 129 -10.86 0.62 1.53
N PHE A 130 -11.25 -0.65 1.53
CA PHE A 130 -11.17 -1.55 2.68
C PHE A 130 -9.78 -2.12 2.91
N GLY A 131 -9.06 -2.41 1.83
CA GLY A 131 -7.80 -3.12 1.88
C GLY A 131 -7.03 -2.93 0.59
N VAL A 132 -5.70 -2.99 0.72
CA VAL A 132 -4.78 -2.92 -0.42
C VAL A 132 -3.66 -3.93 -0.24
N TRP A 133 -3.26 -4.55 -1.33
CA TRP A 133 -2.09 -5.43 -1.40
C TRP A 133 -1.46 -5.36 -2.79
N VAL A 134 -0.37 -6.08 -3.00
CA VAL A 134 0.32 -6.14 -4.29
C VAL A 134 0.40 -7.57 -4.81
N THR A 135 0.44 -7.70 -6.13
CA THR A 135 0.63 -8.98 -6.85
C THR A 135 1.43 -8.71 -8.11
N ASP A 136 2.28 -9.62 -8.55
CA ASP A 136 2.85 -9.60 -9.91
C ASP A 136 2.22 -10.75 -10.70
N THR A 137 1.01 -10.50 -11.21
CA THR A 137 0.19 -11.57 -11.81
C THR A 137 0.67 -11.88 -13.23
N ASP A 138 1.08 -10.85 -13.98
CA ASP A 138 1.53 -10.99 -15.35
C ASP A 138 3.04 -11.28 -15.50
N ARG A 139 3.79 -11.25 -14.38
CA ARG A 139 5.22 -11.58 -14.29
C ARG A 139 6.08 -10.67 -15.15
N ASP A 140 5.69 -9.41 -15.30
CA ASP A 140 6.44 -8.43 -16.08
C ASP A 140 7.54 -7.73 -15.26
N GLY A 141 7.61 -8.02 -13.96
CA GLY A 141 8.61 -7.49 -13.04
C GLY A 141 8.20 -6.19 -12.35
N ARG A 142 7.05 -5.61 -12.69
CA ARG A 142 6.37 -4.58 -11.90
C ARG A 142 5.22 -5.24 -11.16
N VAL A 143 4.89 -4.73 -9.97
CA VAL A 143 3.73 -5.24 -9.24
C VAL A 143 2.47 -4.44 -9.58
N GLU A 144 1.34 -5.12 -9.62
CA GLU A 144 0.01 -4.53 -9.62
C GLU A 144 -0.46 -4.21 -8.20
N LEU A 145 -1.14 -3.08 -8.05
CA LEU A 145 -1.85 -2.71 -6.83
C LEU A 145 -3.24 -3.33 -6.83
N GLN A 146 -3.55 -4.18 -5.88
CA GLN A 146 -4.88 -4.73 -5.68
C GLN A 146 -5.62 -3.87 -4.66
N VAL A 147 -6.82 -3.39 -5.01
CA VAL A 147 -7.63 -2.50 -4.17
C VAL A 147 -8.98 -3.14 -3.93
N LEU A 148 -9.33 -3.39 -2.67
CA LEU A 148 -10.66 -3.86 -2.28
C LEU A 148 -11.53 -2.65 -1.89
N GLN A 149 -12.63 -2.44 -2.60
CA GLN A 149 -13.56 -1.33 -2.36
C GLN A 149 -14.96 -1.84 -1.99
N SER A 150 -15.71 -1.05 -1.22
CA SER A 150 -17.13 -1.32 -0.96
C SER A 150 -17.97 -1.07 -2.22
N SER A 151 -18.83 -2.01 -2.60
CA SER A 151 -19.90 -1.71 -3.56
C SER A 151 -21.24 -1.37 -2.87
N GLY A 152 -21.27 -1.34 -1.54
CA GLY A 152 -22.49 -1.24 -0.74
C GLY A 152 -23.08 -2.60 -0.38
N ASP A 153 -24.07 -2.60 0.52
CA ASP A 153 -24.83 -3.78 0.94
C ASP A 153 -23.96 -4.96 1.47
N GLY A 154 -22.80 -4.64 2.05
CA GLY A 154 -21.85 -5.63 2.59
C GLY A 154 -21.05 -6.39 1.53
N VAL A 155 -21.03 -5.92 0.29
CA VAL A 155 -20.24 -6.48 -0.80
C VAL A 155 -18.96 -5.66 -1.01
N ALA A 156 -17.85 -6.36 -1.20
CA ALA A 156 -16.56 -5.79 -1.52
C ALA A 156 -16.10 -6.26 -2.91
N VAL A 157 -15.59 -5.34 -3.72
CA VAL A 157 -15.11 -5.58 -5.07
C VAL A 157 -13.62 -5.31 -5.17
N ARG A 158 -12.88 -6.19 -5.83
CA ARG A 158 -11.46 -5.99 -6.11
C ARG A 158 -11.30 -5.25 -7.43
N HIS A 159 -10.44 -4.25 -7.43
CA HIS A 159 -9.96 -3.54 -8.60
C HIS A 159 -8.44 -3.66 -8.73
N VAL A 160 -7.94 -3.56 -9.95
CA VAL A 160 -6.51 -3.67 -10.25
C VAL A 160 -5.97 -2.30 -10.66
N GLY A 161 -4.95 -1.85 -9.95
CA GLY A 161 -4.15 -0.67 -10.21
C GLY A 161 -2.87 -1.01 -10.93
N ARG A 162 -2.59 -0.30 -12.02
CA ARG A 162 -1.33 -0.39 -12.76
C ARG A 162 -0.64 0.95 -12.84
N GLN A 163 0.69 0.92 -12.75
CA GLN A 163 1.50 2.11 -12.95
C GLN A 163 1.41 2.57 -14.41
N SER A 164 1.15 3.87 -14.60
CA SER A 164 1.20 4.53 -15.89
C SER A 164 1.37 6.04 -15.69
N ASP A 165 2.11 6.70 -16.59
CA ASP A 165 2.25 8.16 -16.62
C ASP A 165 2.66 8.79 -15.26
N GLY A 166 3.55 8.12 -14.54
CA GLY A 166 4.07 8.59 -13.24
C GLY A 166 3.05 8.54 -12.09
N GLY A 167 1.96 7.79 -12.24
CA GLY A 167 1.02 7.47 -11.17
C GLY A 167 0.50 6.03 -11.29
N ILE A 168 -0.55 5.72 -10.56
CA ILE A 168 -1.25 4.42 -10.65
C ILE A 168 -2.69 4.68 -11.08
N SER A 169 -3.18 3.91 -12.05
CA SER A 169 -4.58 3.95 -12.48
C SER A 169 -5.29 2.67 -12.06
N VAL A 170 -6.28 2.79 -11.17
CA VAL A 170 -7.10 1.68 -10.69
C VAL A 170 -8.35 1.56 -11.56
N SER A 171 -8.55 0.40 -12.17
CA SER A 171 -9.67 0.14 -13.06
C SER A 171 -11.01 0.36 -12.35
N GLY A 172 -11.98 0.96 -13.05
CA GLY A 172 -13.39 0.94 -12.60
C GLY A 172 -14.07 -0.40 -12.84
N GLU A 173 -13.47 -1.25 -13.68
CA GLU A 173 -13.93 -2.62 -13.90
C GLU A 173 -13.62 -3.46 -12.66
N GLU A 174 -14.64 -4.21 -12.23
CA GLU A 174 -14.55 -5.17 -11.13
C GLU A 174 -13.76 -6.39 -11.60
N ALA A 175 -12.70 -6.72 -10.88
CA ALA A 175 -11.90 -7.90 -11.14
C ALA A 175 -12.50 -9.14 -10.46
N ASP A 176 -13.01 -8.98 -9.24
CA ASP A 176 -13.71 -10.01 -8.45
C ASP A 176 -14.66 -9.35 -7.44
N SER A 177 -15.69 -10.07 -6.99
CA SER A 177 -16.66 -9.61 -5.98
C SER A 177 -16.78 -10.59 -4.81
N TYR A 178 -16.90 -10.09 -3.58
CA TYR A 178 -16.93 -10.88 -2.34
C TYR A 178 -18.09 -10.44 -1.46
N ALA A 179 -18.86 -11.40 -0.93
CA ALA A 179 -19.87 -11.14 0.09
C ALA A 179 -19.23 -11.09 1.48
N GLY A 180 -19.84 -10.36 2.44
CA GLY A 180 -19.43 -10.15 3.84
C GLY A 180 -18.65 -11.26 4.57
N ALA A 181 -18.95 -12.53 4.32
CA ALA A 181 -18.32 -13.67 4.98
C ALA A 181 -17.14 -14.31 4.19
N ASP A 182 -17.02 -14.00 2.90
CA ASP A 182 -16.04 -14.59 1.97
C ASP A 182 -14.95 -13.58 1.58
N TRP A 183 -14.70 -12.59 2.45
CA TRP A 183 -13.66 -11.60 2.20
C TRP A 183 -12.35 -12.33 2.02
N PRO A 184 -11.58 -12.04 0.94
CA PRO A 184 -10.32 -12.71 0.74
C PRO A 184 -9.50 -12.44 2.00
N GLU A 185 -9.07 -13.51 2.67
CA GLU A 185 -8.08 -13.36 3.72
C GLU A 185 -6.95 -12.59 3.05
N MET A 186 -6.67 -11.38 3.53
CA MET A 186 -5.60 -10.53 3.02
C MET A 186 -4.28 -11.16 3.46
N GLU A 187 -4.02 -12.33 2.90
CA GLU A 187 -2.76 -13.04 2.96
C GLU A 187 -1.81 -12.25 2.09
N LEU A 188 -1.17 -11.30 2.75
CA LEU A 188 0.06 -10.66 2.32
C LEU A 188 1.03 -11.76 1.89
N THR A 189 1.02 -12.20 0.62
CA THR A 189 2.06 -13.07 -0.01
C THR A 189 1.66 -13.63 -1.40
N GLN A 190 0.89 -12.93 -2.24
CA GLN A 190 0.82 -13.31 -3.66
C GLN A 190 1.89 -12.66 -4.55
N VAL A 191 2.90 -12.00 -3.94
CA VAL A 191 4.19 -11.77 -4.59
C VAL A 191 5.17 -12.80 -4.00
N ASP A 192 5.60 -13.75 -4.82
CA ASP A 192 6.67 -14.71 -4.49
C ASP A 192 8.02 -13.96 -4.42
N PHE A 193 8.23 -13.20 -3.35
CA PHE A 193 9.53 -12.60 -3.08
C PHE A 193 10.54 -13.71 -2.75
N ARG A 194 11.70 -13.66 -3.41
CA ARG A 194 12.77 -14.64 -3.17
C ARG A 194 13.24 -14.59 -1.72
N ALA A 195 13.77 -15.71 -1.22
CA ALA A 195 14.46 -15.71 0.07
C ALA A 195 15.67 -14.76 0.03
N CYS A 196 15.95 -14.05 1.13
CA CYS A 196 17.13 -13.20 1.20
C CYS A 196 18.40 -14.05 1.10
N ALA A 197 19.40 -13.58 0.35
CA ALA A 197 20.70 -14.24 0.31
C ALA A 197 21.30 -14.25 1.72
N ALA A 198 21.77 -15.42 2.17
CA ALA A 198 22.53 -15.53 3.41
C ALA A 198 23.90 -14.85 3.17
N HIS A 199 24.12 -13.71 3.83
CA HIS A 199 25.42 -13.05 3.90
C HIS A 199 26.14 -13.43 5.19
#